data_AF-A0A0L6CMD5-F1
#
_entry.id   AF-A0A0L6CMD5-F1
#
_cell.length_a   1.000
_cell.length_b   1.000
_cell.length_c   1.000
_cell.angle_alpha   90.00
_cell.angle_beta   90.00
_cell.angle_gamma   90.00
#
_symmetry.space_group_name_H-M   'P 1'
#
loop_
_entity.id
_entity.type
_entity.pdbx_description
1 polymer ?
#
loop_
_entity_poly.entity_id
_entity_poly.type
_entity_poly.pdbx_seq_one_letter_code
_entity_poly.pdbx_strand_id
1 'polypeptide(L)'
;MRDGEGRLLGHVHDLLADAESGIADWMVLDGPALGAFRAVPLACIRRRRSGVDLTVTYRDVMASPRLDDLRLDAEHERRLLAYWEHARRRDVGHDG
;
A
#
# COMPACT_ATOMS: atom_id res chain seq x y z
N MET A 1 4.24 -9.92 -5.26
CA MET A 1 4.43 -8.47 -5.45
C MET A 1 5.82 -8.08 -5.01
N ARG A 2 6.46 -7.15 -5.72
CA ARG A 2 7.81 -6.69 -5.38
C ARG A 2 7.83 -5.21 -5.01
N ASP A 3 8.73 -4.82 -4.11
CA ASP A 3 8.96 -3.42 -3.76
C ASP A 3 9.80 -2.70 -4.84
N GLY A 4 10.06 -1.41 -4.62
CA GLY A 4 10.96 -0.62 -5.48
C GLY A 4 12.40 -1.14 -5.59
N GLU A 5 12.81 -2.08 -4.72
CA GLU A 5 14.12 -2.75 -4.74
C GLU A 5 14.07 -4.16 -5.37
N GLY A 6 12.89 -4.62 -5.82
CA GLY A 6 12.71 -5.95 -6.42
C GLY A 6 12.55 -7.11 -5.43
N ARG A 7 12.44 -6.85 -4.13
CA ARG A 7 12.22 -7.87 -3.08
C ARG A 7 10.77 -8.32 -3.05
N LEU A 8 10.52 -9.61 -2.88
CA LEU A 8 9.16 -10.12 -2.71
C LEU A 8 8.59 -9.65 -1.37
N LEU A 9 7.61 -8.75 -1.41
CA LEU A 9 6.91 -8.19 -0.25
C LEU A 9 5.84 -9.15 0.28
N GLY A 10 5.15 -9.83 -0.63
CA GLY A 10 3.95 -10.60 -0.35
C GLY A 10 3.07 -10.80 -1.58
N HIS A 11 1.80 -11.10 -1.34
CA HIS A 11 0.78 -11.29 -2.36
C HIS A 11 -0.27 -10.19 -2.27
N VAL A 12 -1.01 -10.01 -3.38
CA VAL A 12 -2.24 -9.21 -3.35
C VAL A 12 -3.29 -10.10 -2.71
N HIS A 13 -3.86 -9.64 -1.60
CA HIS A 13 -4.96 -10.33 -0.95
C HIS A 13 -6.30 -9.87 -1.52
N ASP A 14 -6.51 -8.55 -1.57
CA ASP A 14 -7.79 -7.96 -2.00
C ASP A 14 -7.63 -6.50 -2.48
N LEU A 15 -8.71 -5.92 -3.00
CA LEU A 15 -8.86 -4.50 -3.30
C LEU A 15 -10.00 -3.92 -2.47
N LEU A 16 -9.74 -2.82 -1.74
CA LEU A 16 -10.80 -2.09 -1.06
C LEU A 16 -11.23 -0.91 -1.94
N ALA A 17 -12.53 -0.85 -2.18
CA ALA A 17 -13.16 0.19 -2.97
C ALA A 17 -14.00 1.11 -2.10
N ASP A 18 -14.04 2.38 -2.49
CA ASP A 18 -15.01 3.32 -1.98
C ASP A 18 -16.43 2.78 -2.28
N ALA A 19 -17.25 2.73 -1.23
CA ALA A 19 -18.55 2.07 -1.29
C ALA A 19 -19.56 2.84 -2.15
N GLU A 20 -19.39 4.16 -2.29
CA GLU A 20 -20.31 5.01 -3.05
C GLU A 20 -20.00 4.99 -4.54
N SER A 21 -18.73 5.14 -4.92
CA SER A 21 -18.29 5.20 -6.30
C SER A 21 -17.97 3.84 -6.91
N GLY A 22 -17.71 2.81 -6.08
CA GLY A 22 -17.24 1.51 -6.52
C GLY A 22 -15.81 1.51 -7.07
N ILE A 23 -15.07 2.61 -6.89
CA ILE A 23 -13.70 2.76 -7.37
C ILE A 23 -12.75 2.19 -6.32
N ALA A 24 -11.84 1.32 -6.74
CA ALA A 24 -10.81 0.79 -5.86
C ALA A 24 -9.75 1.86 -5.54
N ASP A 25 -9.50 2.11 -4.26
CA ASP A 25 -8.50 3.07 -3.78
C ASP A 25 -7.29 2.39 -3.13
N TRP A 26 -7.50 1.19 -2.60
CA TRP A 26 -6.52 0.47 -1.80
C TRP A 26 -6.29 -0.94 -2.33
N MET A 27 -5.03 -1.35 -2.33
CA MET A 27 -4.63 -2.75 -2.50
C MET A 27 -4.18 -3.30 -1.16
N VAL A 28 -4.78 -4.42 -0.76
CA VAL A 28 -4.46 -5.12 0.48
C VAL A 28 -3.38 -6.16 0.20
N LEU A 29 -2.33 -6.11 1.01
CA LEU A 29 -1.19 -7.00 0.95
C LEU A 29 -1.20 -7.96 2.13
N ASP A 30 -0.83 -9.20 1.86
CA ASP A 30 -0.50 -10.19 2.87
C ASP A 30 0.82 -10.90 2.53
N GLY A 31 1.39 -11.55 3.54
CA GLY A 31 2.56 -12.38 3.34
C GLY A 31 3.36 -12.61 4.62
N PRO A 32 4.23 -13.64 4.64
CA PRO A 32 5.01 -13.99 5.81
C PRO A 32 5.90 -12.85 6.32
N ALA A 33 6.45 -12.03 5.40
CA ALA A 33 7.31 -10.90 5.76
C ALA A 33 6.54 -9.74 6.40
N LEU A 34 5.27 -9.56 6.04
CA LEU A 34 4.42 -8.47 6.55
C LEU A 34 3.87 -8.77 7.95
N GLY A 35 3.61 -10.06 8.22
CA GLY A 35 3.06 -10.56 9.49
C GLY A 35 1.66 -10.05 9.85
N ALA A 36 1.04 -9.25 8.98
CA ALA A 36 -0.32 -8.72 9.09
C ALA A 36 -0.70 -8.07 7.75
N PHE A 37 -1.99 -7.82 7.55
CA PHE A 37 -2.48 -7.14 6.37
C PHE A 37 -2.03 -5.68 6.32
N ARG A 38 -1.77 -5.16 5.12
CA ARG A 38 -1.44 -3.75 4.87
C ARG A 38 -2.19 -3.22 3.66
N ALA A 39 -2.81 -2.05 3.81
CA ALA A 39 -3.38 -1.32 2.68
C ALA A 39 -2.34 -0.35 2.09
N VAL A 40 -2.13 -0.48 0.79
CA VAL A 40 -1.29 0.42 0.00
C VAL A 40 -2.19 1.15 -1.02
N PRO A 41 -2.09 2.48 -1.17
CA PRO A 41 -2.88 3.19 -2.17
C PRO A 41 -2.60 2.66 -3.58
N LEU A 42 -3.62 2.55 -4.43
CA LEU A 42 -3.42 2.16 -5.82
C LEU A 42 -2.49 3.14 -6.57
N ALA A 43 -2.47 4.41 -6.15
CA ALA A 43 -1.55 5.42 -6.67
C ALA A 43 -0.07 5.06 -6.47
N CYS A 44 0.25 4.16 -5.54
CA CYS A 44 1.61 3.67 -5.28
C CYS A 44 1.96 2.41 -6.09
N ILE A 45 1.13 2.02 -7.06
CA ILE A 45 1.31 0.81 -7.87
C ILE A 45 1.67 1.18 -9.30
N ARG A 46 2.70 0.52 -9.82
CA ARG A 46 3.06 0.54 -11.22
C ARG A 46 2.80 -0.84 -11.83
N ARG A 47 1.88 -0.90 -12.80
CA ARG A 47 1.62 -2.14 -13.55
C ARG A 47 2.82 -2.50 -14.43
N ARG A 48 3.13 -3.79 -14.50
CA ARG A 48 4.12 -4.39 -15.41
C ARG A 48 3.49 -5.57 -16.16
N ARG A 49 4.18 -6.00 -17.21
CA ARG A 49 3.71 -7.08 -18.11
C ARG A 49 3.47 -8.41 -17.39
N SER A 50 4.15 -8.66 -16.27
CA SER A 50 4.09 -9.90 -15.48
C SER A 50 3.66 -9.69 -14.03
N GLY A 51 3.11 -8.52 -13.67
CA GLY A 51 2.68 -8.25 -12.31
C GLY A 51 2.57 -6.78 -11.96
N VAL A 52 2.72 -6.50 -10.67
CA VAL A 52 2.66 -5.16 -10.07
C VAL A 52 3.90 -4.92 -9.24
N ASP A 53 4.50 -3.75 -9.46
CA ASP A 53 5.59 -3.21 -8.64
C ASP A 53 5.04 -2.05 -7.82
N LEU A 54 5.53 -1.90 -6.59
CA LEU A 54 5.23 -0.71 -5.80
C LEU A 54 6.24 0.38 -6.08
N THR A 55 5.77 1.63 -6.15
CA THR A 55 6.63 2.82 -6.21
C THR A 55 7.15 3.20 -4.82
N VAL A 56 6.73 2.50 -3.78
CA VAL A 56 7.14 2.71 -2.38
C VAL A 56 8.04 1.58 -1.92
N THR A 57 8.87 1.84 -0.90
CA THR A 57 9.85 0.87 -0.41
C THR A 57 9.21 -0.18 0.49
N TYR A 58 9.87 -1.32 0.68
CA TYR A 58 9.48 -2.30 1.71
C TYR A 58 9.36 -1.67 3.10
N ARG A 59 10.27 -0.73 3.44
CA ARG A 59 10.26 -0.05 4.74
C ARG A 59 8.97 0.76 4.94
N ASP A 60 8.51 1.47 3.91
CA ASP A 60 7.27 2.24 4.00
C ASP A 60 6.05 1.33 4.16
N VAL A 61 6.00 0.22 3.42
CA VAL A 61 4.93 -0.77 3.59
C VAL A 61 4.93 -1.34 5.01
N MET A 62 6.08 -1.71 5.55
CA MET A 62 6.18 -2.28 6.89
C MET A 62 5.80 -1.30 8.00
N ALA A 63 6.13 -0.02 7.83
CA ALA A 63 5.83 1.03 8.80
C ALA A 63 4.40 1.59 8.67
N SER A 64 3.69 1.28 7.57
CA SER A 64 2.29 1.67 7.42
C SER A 64 1.37 1.01 8.46
N PRO A 65 0.26 1.67 8.85
CA PRO A 65 -0.72 1.11 9.76
C PRO A 65 -1.17 -0.31 9.37
N ARG A 66 -1.30 -1.18 10.37
CA ARG A 66 -1.78 -2.55 10.19
C ARG A 66 -3.29 -2.54 9.96
N LEU A 67 -3.77 -3.53 9.20
CA LEU A 67 -5.20 -3.84 9.14
C LEU A 67 -5.47 -5.06 10.02
N ASP A 68 -6.39 -4.89 10.97
CA ASP A 68 -6.88 -5.99 11.82
C ASP A 68 -8.10 -6.68 11.19
N ASP A 69 -8.79 -6.01 10.26
CA ASP A 69 -9.89 -6.52 9.44
C ASP A 69 -9.74 -6.00 8.00
N LEU A 70 -10.37 -6.67 7.03
CA LEU A 70 -10.41 -6.28 5.61
C LEU A 70 -11.45 -5.17 5.36
N ARG A 71 -11.67 -4.32 6.36
CA ARG A 71 -12.58 -3.18 6.34
C ARG A 71 -11.88 -1.98 6.92
N LEU A 72 -12.03 -0.85 6.24
CA LEU A 72 -11.53 0.43 6.69
C LEU A 72 -12.68 1.22 7.29
N ASP A 73 -12.60 1.49 8.58
CA ASP A 73 -13.39 2.57 9.17
C ASP A 73 -12.75 3.93 8.84
N ALA A 74 -13.52 5.01 9.03
CA ALA A 74 -13.11 6.36 8.67
C ALA A 74 -11.89 6.87 9.46
N GLU A 75 -11.61 6.34 10.66
CA GLU A 75 -10.44 6.72 11.45
C GLU A 75 -9.19 6.02 10.93
N HIS A 76 -9.27 4.71 10.68
CA HIS A 76 -8.21 3.92 10.09
C HIS A 76 -7.82 4.42 8.70
N GLU A 77 -8.81 4.72 7.86
CA GLU A 77 -8.56 5.31 6.56
C GLU A 77 -7.83 6.65 6.66
N ARG A 78 -8.27 7.54 7.56
CA ARG A 78 -7.61 8.83 7.80
C ARG A 78 -6.15 8.66 8.23
N ARG A 79 -5.86 7.69 9.11
CA ARG A 79 -4.50 7.37 9.56
C ARG A 79 -3.64 6.85 8.40
N LEU A 80 -4.19 5.99 7.54
CA LEU A 80 -3.50 5.49 6.35
C LEU A 80 -3.21 6.63 5.36
N LEU A 81 -4.20 7.48 5.06
CA LEU A 81 -4.04 8.62 4.17
C LEU A 81 -2.94 9.57 4.66
N ALA A 82 -2.96 9.93 5.95
CA ALA A 82 -1.94 10.79 6.55
C ALA A 82 -0.53 10.16 6.48
N TYR A 83 -0.43 8.86 6.75
CA TYR A 83 0.83 8.12 6.65
C TYR A 83 1.38 8.16 5.21
N TRP A 84 0.56 7.79 4.24
CA TRP A 84 0.99 7.67 2.84
C TRP A 84 1.26 9.02 2.20
N GLU A 85 0.56 10.08 2.59
CA GLU A 85 0.89 11.44 2.19
C GLU A 85 2.28 11.84 2.66
N HIS A 86 2.61 11.57 3.93
CA HIS A 86 3.96 11.83 4.46
C HIS A 86 5.02 10.94 3.80
N ALA A 87 4.73 9.67 3.53
CA ALA A 87 5.65 8.77 2.85
C ALA A 87 6.01 9.25 1.44
N ARG A 88 5.01 9.69 0.64
CA ARG A 88 5.23 10.22 -0.71
C ARG A 88 6.06 11.50 -0.73
N ARG A 89 5.88 12.40 0.25
CA ARG A 89 6.67 13.65 0.32
C ARG A 89 8.17 13.41 0.57
N ARG A 90 8.53 12.32 1.26
CA ARG A 90 9.93 11.96 1.52
C ARG A 90 10.65 11.50 0.26
N ASP A 91 9.92 10.90 -0.69
CA ASP A 91 10.47 10.36 -1.93
C ASP A 91 10.78 11.47 -2.96
N VAL A 92 9.98 12.55 -2.97
CA VAL A 92 10.18 13.72 -3.86
C VAL A 92 11.39 14.58 -3.47
N GLY A 93 11.97 14.37 -2.29
CA GLY A 93 13.12 15.14 -1.78
C GLY A 93 14.50 14.61 -2.16
N HIS A 94 14.61 13.56 -3.00
CA HIS A 94 15.88 12.87 -3.29
C HIS A 94 16.39 13.02 -4.74
N ASP A 95 15.88 13.98 -5.51
CA ASP A 95 16.35 14.37 -6.85
C ASP A 95 16.99 15.79 -6.85
N GLY A 96 17.77 16.12 -5.82
CA GLY A 96 18.50 17.40 -5.68
C GLY A 96 20.01 17.21 -5.67
#